data_AF-A0A2H1WMS8-F1
#
_entry.id   AF-A0A2H1WMS8-F1
#
_cell.length_a   1.000
_cell.length_b   1.000
_cell.length_c   1.000
_cell.angle_alpha   90.00
_cell.angle_beta   90.00
_cell.angle_gamma   90.00
#
_symmetry.space_group_name_H-M   'P 1'
#
loop_
_entity.id
_entity.type
_entity.pdbx_description
1 polymer ?
#
loop_
_entity_poly.entity_id
_entity_poly.type
_entity_poly.pdbx_seq_one_letter_code
_entity_poly.pdbx_strand_id
1 'polypeptide(L)'
;QWEQNEGKCGVCGDAHHIPEPRPHEAGGMYGKGIVTRHYSVGQEIEVEVELTANHLGTFVMKLCPNNNPKQEASQECFDRYPLYISETRDDRFLIPLDTAKKEIFRYRVRLPPYVTCTQCVLQWTYYTGNMWGVCANGTEAVGCGRSETFRNCADVSVVTSTGGLPPAFAGDLRRDYPFLLYYRDLNMPRNVYPLVVSNDIDTDSVEEFVPPIIRDQVCVPTRSFSRLPGMLSWCQTNCLRYPPNCPEELCTCPQVCEATGELEGREGADVYCMDQCIVYPPRCPANRCSCY
;
A
#
# COMPACT_ATOMS: atom_id res chain seq x y z
N GLN A 1 -10.65 13.77 -8.91
CA GLN A 1 -9.42 14.54 -9.15
C GLN A 1 -9.61 15.62 -10.21
N TRP A 2 -9.99 15.24 -11.42
CA TRP A 2 -9.93 16.11 -12.59
C TRP A 2 -11.05 17.15 -12.65
N GLU A 3 -12.32 16.75 -12.58
CA GLU A 3 -13.45 17.68 -12.70
C GLU A 3 -13.55 18.69 -11.55
N GLN A 4 -13.39 18.23 -10.30
CA GLN A 4 -13.57 19.08 -9.12
C GLN A 4 -12.30 19.80 -8.67
N ASN A 5 -11.14 19.14 -8.77
CA ASN A 5 -9.88 19.64 -8.22
C ASN A 5 -8.88 20.03 -9.31
N GLU A 6 -9.30 20.11 -10.58
CA GLU A 6 -8.45 20.55 -11.71
C GLU A 6 -7.14 19.72 -11.86
N GLY A 7 -7.20 18.43 -11.54
CA GLY A 7 -6.01 17.55 -11.59
C GLY A 7 -5.19 17.54 -10.31
N LYS A 8 -5.47 18.41 -9.35
CA LYS A 8 -4.76 18.49 -8.07
C LYS A 8 -5.10 17.30 -7.17
N CYS A 9 -4.08 16.84 -6.46
CA CYS A 9 -4.12 15.75 -5.49
C CYS A 9 -3.36 16.20 -4.23
N GLY A 10 -3.76 15.72 -3.06
CA GLY A 10 -2.98 15.87 -1.82
C GLY A 10 -1.61 15.21 -1.97
N VAL A 11 -0.68 15.58 -1.09
CA VAL A 11 0.70 15.10 -1.18
C VAL A 11 0.75 13.57 -1.04
N CYS A 12 -0.09 13.05 -0.14
CA CYS A 12 -0.17 11.63 0.18
C CYS A 12 -1.44 10.92 -0.36
N GLY A 13 -2.05 11.47 -1.42
CA GLY A 13 -3.13 10.79 -2.16
C GLY A 13 -4.55 11.22 -1.81
N ASP A 14 -4.72 12.05 -0.78
CA ASP A 14 -6.02 12.57 -0.38
C ASP A 14 -6.64 13.50 -1.45
N ALA A 15 -7.97 13.61 -1.45
CA ALA A 15 -8.65 14.56 -2.31
C ALA A 15 -8.27 16.00 -1.94
N HIS A 16 -7.79 16.78 -2.93
CA HIS A 16 -7.21 18.10 -2.71
C HIS A 16 -8.13 19.09 -1.97
N HIS A 17 -9.44 19.04 -2.21
CA HIS A 17 -10.43 19.94 -1.57
C HIS A 17 -10.72 19.62 -0.10
N ILE A 18 -10.26 18.47 0.42
CA ILE A 18 -10.41 18.16 1.85
C ILE A 18 -9.51 19.11 2.64
N PRO A 19 -10.01 19.72 3.74
CA PRO A 19 -9.23 20.61 4.58
C PRO A 19 -7.99 19.92 5.17
N GLU A 20 -6.93 20.71 5.36
CA GLU A 20 -5.72 20.25 6.04
C GLU A 20 -5.90 20.25 7.57
N PRO A 21 -5.26 19.31 8.30
CA PRO A 21 -4.45 18.22 7.77
C PRO A 21 -5.31 17.12 7.14
N ARG A 22 -5.00 16.72 5.91
CA ARG A 22 -5.72 15.64 5.24
C ARG A 22 -5.41 14.30 5.92
N PRO A 23 -6.27 13.27 5.78
CA PRO A 23 -6.11 12.03 6.54
C PRO A 23 -4.72 11.37 6.47
N HIS A 24 -4.05 11.37 5.32
CA HIS A 24 -2.75 10.73 5.11
C HIS A 24 -1.55 11.69 5.20
N GLU A 25 -1.81 12.97 5.46
CA GLU A 25 -0.80 14.01 5.65
C GLU A 25 -0.44 14.16 7.14
N ALA A 26 0.66 14.86 7.44
CA ALA A 26 1.20 15.09 8.76
C ALA A 26 0.15 15.71 9.70
N GLY A 27 -0.07 15.05 10.85
CA GLY A 27 -1.12 15.44 11.80
C GLY A 27 -2.51 14.91 11.45
N GLY A 28 -2.69 14.33 10.28
CA GLY A 28 -3.88 13.63 9.83
C GLY A 28 -4.16 12.36 10.63
N MET A 29 -5.24 11.66 10.28
CA MET A 29 -5.63 10.42 10.97
C MET A 29 -4.53 9.35 10.90
N TYR A 30 -3.87 9.22 9.75
CA TYR A 30 -2.87 8.19 9.44
C TYR A 30 -1.44 8.73 9.42
N GLY A 31 -1.23 10.00 9.07
CA GLY A 31 0.09 10.65 9.08
C GLY A 31 0.59 10.98 10.49
N LYS A 32 1.04 9.96 11.22
CA LYS A 32 1.54 10.08 12.61
C LYS A 32 3.05 10.27 12.73
N GLY A 33 3.80 10.20 11.63
CA GLY A 33 5.26 10.32 11.65
C GLY A 33 5.97 9.14 12.30
N ILE A 34 5.36 7.96 12.25
CA ILE A 34 5.89 6.73 12.83
C ILE A 34 6.86 6.13 11.84
N VAL A 35 8.16 6.15 12.15
CA VAL A 35 9.20 5.56 11.31
C VAL A 35 9.01 4.04 11.24
N THR A 36 8.70 3.55 10.04
CA THR A 36 8.39 2.14 9.77
C THR A 36 9.59 1.31 9.36
N ARG A 37 10.65 1.95 8.84
CA ARG A 37 11.92 1.31 8.45
C ARG A 37 13.09 2.27 8.61
N HIS A 38 14.27 1.71 8.86
CA HIS A 38 15.53 2.44 8.94
C HIS A 38 16.46 1.97 7.80
N TYR A 39 17.00 2.92 7.06
CA TYR A 39 17.90 2.67 5.94
C TYR A 39 19.25 3.35 6.12
N SER A 40 20.24 2.88 5.36
CA SER A 40 21.53 3.54 5.22
C SER A 40 21.53 4.47 4.00
N VAL A 41 22.33 5.54 4.07
CA VAL A 41 22.60 6.40 2.90
C VAL A 41 23.03 5.58 1.68
N GLY A 42 22.48 5.89 0.51
CA GLY A 42 22.82 5.21 -0.74
C GLY A 42 22.33 3.76 -0.86
N GLN A 43 21.62 3.23 0.14
CA GLN A 43 21.14 1.85 0.14
C GLN A 43 20.17 1.60 -1.03
N GLU A 44 20.31 0.45 -1.67
CA GLU A 44 19.30 -0.09 -2.57
C GLU A 44 18.22 -0.78 -1.74
N ILE A 45 16.99 -0.29 -1.87
CA ILE A 45 15.85 -0.76 -1.11
C ILE A 45 14.90 -1.51 -2.03
N GLU A 46 14.36 -2.62 -1.55
CA GLU A 46 13.26 -3.31 -2.22
C GLU A 46 11.95 -2.61 -1.89
N VAL A 47 11.16 -2.37 -2.94
CA VAL A 47 9.84 -1.77 -2.89
C VAL A 47 8.86 -2.83 -3.36
N GLU A 48 7.81 -3.02 -2.58
CA GLU A 48 6.68 -3.86 -2.92
C GLU A 48 5.43 -2.99 -3.14
N VAL A 49 4.78 -3.14 -4.28
CA VAL A 49 3.54 -2.43 -4.63
C VAL A 49 2.47 -3.47 -4.94
N GLU A 50 1.42 -3.51 -4.13
CA GLU A 50 0.24 -4.34 -4.38
C GLU A 50 -0.83 -3.52 -5.10
N LEU A 51 -1.12 -3.86 -6.35
CA LEU A 51 -2.24 -3.29 -7.09
C LEU A 51 -3.44 -4.24 -7.01
N THR A 52 -4.54 -3.77 -6.41
CA THR A 52 -5.82 -4.49 -6.40
C THR A 52 -6.55 -4.39 -7.73
N ALA A 53 -6.27 -3.33 -8.49
CA ALA A 53 -6.71 -3.12 -9.85
C ALA A 53 -5.56 -2.51 -10.67
N ASN A 54 -5.05 -3.28 -11.63
CA ASN A 54 -3.94 -2.89 -12.49
C ASN A 54 -4.46 -2.15 -13.71
N HIS A 55 -4.15 -0.86 -13.78
CA HIS A 55 -4.52 0.05 -14.86
C HIS A 55 -3.35 0.36 -15.80
N LEU A 56 -2.29 -0.46 -15.77
CA LEU A 56 -1.03 -0.26 -16.50
C LEU A 56 -0.41 1.11 -16.21
N GLY A 57 0.62 1.52 -16.94
CA GLY A 57 1.25 2.83 -16.75
C GLY A 57 2.54 2.73 -15.92
N THR A 58 2.77 3.70 -15.02
CA THR A 58 4.09 3.84 -14.37
C THR A 58 4.03 4.18 -12.89
N PHE A 59 4.99 3.64 -12.13
CA PHE A 59 5.27 4.07 -10.76
C PHE A 59 6.46 5.02 -10.71
N VAL A 60 6.35 6.05 -9.88
CA VAL A 60 7.44 6.99 -9.57
C VAL A 60 7.60 7.04 -8.06
N MET A 61 8.84 7.04 -7.59
CA MET A 61 9.14 7.20 -6.17
C MET A 61 10.06 8.39 -5.92
N LYS A 62 9.76 9.12 -4.85
CA LYS A 62 10.51 10.29 -4.41
C LYS A 62 10.70 10.24 -2.90
N LEU A 63 11.71 10.95 -2.41
CA LEU A 63 12.00 11.08 -0.99
C LEU A 63 11.93 12.56 -0.57
N CYS A 64 11.48 12.85 0.64
CA CYS A 64 11.64 14.16 1.25
C CYS A 64 12.29 14.02 2.64
N PRO A 65 13.48 14.60 2.88
CA PRO A 65 14.12 14.62 4.20
C PRO A 65 13.44 15.66 5.13
N ASN A 66 12.23 15.35 5.58
CA ASN A 66 11.33 16.27 6.28
C ASN A 66 11.77 16.61 7.72
N ASN A 67 12.28 15.62 8.47
CA ASN A 67 12.82 15.74 9.83
C ASN A 67 11.87 16.31 10.90
N ASN A 68 10.60 16.55 10.57
CA ASN A 68 9.58 17.06 11.47
C ASN A 68 8.24 16.36 11.23
N PRO A 69 7.91 15.32 12.00
CA PRO A 69 6.64 14.59 11.95
C PRO A 69 5.35 15.42 11.98
N LYS A 70 5.42 16.67 12.44
CA LYS A 70 4.25 17.56 12.58
C LYS A 70 4.10 18.53 11.41
N GLN A 71 5.05 18.53 10.48
CA GLN A 71 5.06 19.39 9.31
C GLN A 71 4.88 18.53 8.08
N GLU A 72 3.95 18.91 7.21
CA GLU A 72 3.71 18.21 5.95
C GLU A 72 4.88 18.40 4.99
N ALA A 73 5.28 17.30 4.34
CA ALA A 73 6.30 17.34 3.31
C ALA A 73 5.75 18.05 2.06
N SER A 74 6.50 18.97 1.49
CA SER A 74 6.03 19.71 0.31
C SER A 74 6.37 18.95 -0.99
N GLN A 75 5.58 19.16 -2.04
CA GLN A 75 5.87 18.56 -3.35
C GLN A 75 7.24 19.02 -3.89
N GLU A 76 7.62 20.26 -3.62
CA GLU A 76 8.94 20.81 -4.00
C GLU A 76 10.10 20.10 -3.30
N CYS A 77 9.88 19.56 -2.09
CA CYS A 77 10.86 18.74 -1.40
C CYS A 77 11.05 17.41 -2.12
N PHE A 78 9.96 16.70 -2.43
CA PHE A 78 9.99 15.44 -3.17
C PHE A 78 10.65 15.58 -4.54
N ASP A 79 10.33 16.65 -5.26
CA ASP A 79 10.83 16.90 -6.62
C ASP A 79 12.35 17.10 -6.67
N ARG A 80 13.00 17.40 -5.52
CA ARG A 80 14.46 17.48 -5.41
C ARG A 80 15.16 16.13 -5.23
N TYR A 81 14.45 15.09 -4.80
CA TYR A 81 15.03 13.79 -4.51
C TYR A 81 14.23 12.64 -5.16
N PRO A 82 14.23 12.54 -6.50
CA PRO A 82 13.71 11.36 -7.19
C PRO A 82 14.55 10.13 -6.84
N LEU A 83 13.88 8.98 -6.75
CA LEU A 83 14.54 7.69 -6.56
C LEU A 83 14.59 6.95 -7.89
N TYR A 84 15.80 6.52 -8.26
CA TYR A 84 16.04 5.81 -9.51
C TYR A 84 15.96 4.30 -9.28
N ILE A 85 15.41 3.59 -10.26
CA ILE A 85 15.37 2.13 -10.27
C ILE A 85 16.81 1.62 -10.33
N SER A 86 17.15 0.70 -9.43
CA SER A 86 18.47 0.08 -9.35
C SER A 86 18.91 -0.46 -10.71
N GLU A 87 20.20 -0.32 -11.00
CA GLU A 87 20.83 -0.76 -12.26
C GLU A 87 20.40 0.00 -13.53
N THR A 88 19.44 0.93 -13.43
CA THR A 88 18.99 1.78 -14.54
C THR A 88 19.29 3.25 -14.28
N ARG A 89 18.92 4.12 -15.22
CA ARG A 89 18.87 5.58 -15.02
C ARG A 89 17.44 6.11 -14.99
N ASP A 90 16.47 5.22 -14.91
CA ASP A 90 15.05 5.55 -15.00
C ASP A 90 14.48 5.78 -13.60
N ASP A 91 13.64 6.81 -13.47
CA ASP A 91 12.88 7.15 -12.27
C ASP A 91 11.42 6.69 -12.37
N ARG A 92 11.09 5.94 -13.43
CA ARG A 92 9.76 5.47 -13.78
C ARG A 92 9.79 3.97 -14.00
N PHE A 93 9.10 3.23 -13.13
CA PHE A 93 8.91 1.80 -13.31
C PHE A 93 7.71 1.59 -14.24
N LEU A 94 7.94 1.04 -15.43
CA LEU A 94 6.89 0.71 -16.39
C LEU A 94 6.26 -0.63 -16.03
N ILE A 95 4.95 -0.66 -15.86
CA ILE A 95 4.20 -1.90 -15.62
C ILE A 95 4.19 -2.72 -16.94
N PRO A 96 4.67 -3.98 -16.95
CA PRO A 96 4.60 -4.83 -18.13
C PRO A 96 3.16 -5.06 -18.60
N LEU A 97 2.96 -5.12 -19.92
CA LEU A 97 1.63 -5.21 -20.54
C LEU A 97 0.93 -6.56 -20.31
N ASP A 98 1.70 -7.61 -20.01
CA ASP A 98 1.26 -8.99 -19.81
C ASP A 98 0.97 -9.34 -18.34
N THR A 99 0.71 -8.32 -17.51
CA THR A 99 0.50 -8.48 -16.07
C THR A 99 -0.96 -8.79 -15.72
N ALA A 100 -1.16 -9.48 -14.60
CA ALA A 100 -2.49 -9.80 -14.09
C ALA A 100 -3.25 -8.52 -13.63
N LYS A 101 -4.58 -8.64 -13.53
CA LYS A 101 -5.47 -7.55 -13.08
C LYS A 101 -5.22 -7.17 -11.62
N LYS A 102 -4.80 -8.13 -10.79
CA LYS A 102 -4.28 -7.94 -9.44
C LYS A 102 -2.88 -8.52 -9.41
N GLU A 103 -1.90 -7.75 -8.95
CA GLU A 103 -0.50 -8.16 -8.99
C GLU A 103 0.32 -7.46 -7.90
N ILE A 104 1.37 -8.13 -7.43
CA ILE A 104 2.38 -7.59 -6.53
C ILE A 104 3.65 -7.34 -7.33
N PHE A 105 3.97 -6.06 -7.54
CA PHE A 105 5.21 -5.64 -8.18
C PHE A 105 6.32 -5.50 -7.15
N ARG A 106 7.46 -6.13 -7.42
CA ARG A 106 8.69 -5.96 -6.63
C ARG A 106 9.79 -5.41 -7.52
N TYR A 107 10.37 -4.30 -7.09
CA TYR A 107 11.50 -3.67 -7.77
C TYR A 107 12.39 -2.97 -6.75
N ARG A 108 13.62 -2.63 -7.16
CA ARG A 108 14.58 -1.96 -6.29
C ARG A 108 14.80 -0.53 -6.72
N VAL A 109 14.89 0.37 -5.75
CA VAL A 109 15.28 1.77 -5.98
C VAL A 109 16.46 2.14 -5.10
N ARG A 110 17.26 3.10 -5.54
CA ARG A 110 18.42 3.58 -4.80
C ARG A 110 18.10 4.85 -4.03
N LEU A 111 18.36 4.84 -2.72
CA LEU A 111 18.29 6.04 -1.88
C LEU A 111 19.42 7.02 -2.25
N PRO A 112 19.24 8.35 -2.07
CA PRO A 112 20.29 9.31 -2.39
C PRO A 112 21.53 9.10 -1.49
N PRO A 113 22.75 9.09 -2.04
CA PRO A 113 23.98 8.74 -1.31
C PRO A 113 24.40 9.74 -0.23
N TYR A 114 23.82 10.94 -0.20
CA TYR A 114 24.21 12.03 0.70
C TYR A 114 23.04 12.61 1.49
N VAL A 115 21.90 11.92 1.54
CA VAL A 115 20.70 12.38 2.25
C VAL A 115 20.52 11.56 3.51
N THR A 116 20.45 12.24 4.65
CA THR A 116 20.08 11.65 5.93
C THR A 116 18.87 12.36 6.50
N CYS A 117 18.10 11.65 7.32
CA CYS A 117 16.91 12.17 7.96
C CYS A 117 16.51 11.31 9.17
N THR A 118 16.05 11.97 10.22
CA THR A 118 15.42 11.32 11.38
C THR A 118 13.99 10.86 11.04
N GLN A 119 13.33 11.59 10.14
CA GLN A 119 12.06 11.21 9.52
C GLN A 119 12.08 11.73 8.07
N CYS A 120 12.16 10.82 7.12
CA CYS A 120 11.90 11.05 5.72
C CYS A 120 10.49 10.59 5.39
N VAL A 121 9.88 11.23 4.39
CA VAL A 121 8.69 10.70 3.73
C VAL A 121 9.11 10.13 2.38
N LEU A 122 8.74 8.89 2.10
CA LEU A 122 8.74 8.32 0.75
C LEU A 122 7.38 8.61 0.12
N GLN A 123 7.35 9.16 -1.09
CA GLN A 123 6.13 9.34 -1.87
C GLN A 123 6.17 8.38 -3.06
N TRP A 124 5.24 7.44 -3.10
CA TRP A 124 4.94 6.63 -4.28
C TRP A 124 3.81 7.30 -5.06
N THR A 125 3.97 7.43 -6.36
CA THR A 125 2.93 7.92 -7.28
C THR A 125 2.73 6.92 -8.41
N TYR A 126 1.48 6.50 -8.60
CA TYR A 126 1.05 5.69 -9.74
C TYR A 126 0.31 6.56 -10.75
N TYR A 127 0.81 6.60 -11.98
CA TYR A 127 0.14 7.20 -13.12
C TYR A 127 -0.46 6.07 -13.99
N THR A 128 -1.79 6.00 -14.08
CA THR A 128 -2.46 4.94 -14.85
C THR A 128 -2.26 5.11 -16.35
N GLY A 129 -2.21 3.99 -17.08
CA GLY A 129 -1.88 3.95 -18.51
C GLY A 129 -3.02 3.52 -19.42
N ASN A 130 -4.18 3.15 -18.87
CA ASN A 130 -5.30 2.56 -19.62
C ASN A 130 -6.37 3.57 -20.08
N MET A 131 -6.24 4.86 -19.76
CA MET A 131 -7.22 5.87 -20.18
C MET A 131 -6.99 6.33 -21.63
N TRP A 132 -8.06 6.48 -22.39
CA TRP A 132 -8.04 7.13 -23.70
C TRP A 132 -8.15 8.65 -23.55
N GLY A 133 -7.32 9.40 -24.26
CA GLY A 133 -7.42 10.85 -24.26
C GLY A 133 -6.57 11.54 -25.32
N VAL A 134 -6.66 12.87 -25.35
CA VAL A 134 -5.91 13.71 -26.28
C VAL A 134 -4.47 13.88 -25.80
N CYS A 135 -3.52 13.49 -26.62
CA CYS A 135 -2.07 13.63 -26.43
C CYS A 135 -1.62 15.08 -26.69
N ALA A 136 -0.39 15.43 -26.28
CA ALA A 136 0.15 16.80 -26.43
C ALA A 136 0.26 17.28 -27.90
N ASN A 137 0.36 16.35 -28.85
CA ASN A 137 0.38 16.60 -30.29
C ASN A 137 -1.05 16.71 -30.90
N GLY A 138 -2.10 16.63 -30.10
CA GLY A 138 -3.50 16.69 -30.53
C GLY A 138 -4.08 15.38 -31.06
N THR A 139 -3.29 14.29 -31.15
CA THR A 139 -3.83 12.96 -31.49
C THR A 139 -4.50 12.32 -30.28
N GLU A 140 -5.38 11.34 -30.49
CA GLU A 140 -5.95 10.56 -29.39
C GLU A 140 -5.32 9.17 -29.31
N ALA A 141 -5.00 8.73 -28.10
CA ALA A 141 -4.46 7.40 -27.84
C ALA A 141 -4.73 6.94 -26.40
N VAL A 142 -4.60 5.63 -26.17
CA VAL A 142 -4.52 5.05 -24.82
C VAL A 142 -3.24 5.54 -24.13
N GLY A 143 -3.35 5.91 -22.87
CA GLY A 143 -2.28 6.51 -22.06
C GLY A 143 -2.16 8.02 -22.18
N CYS A 144 -3.00 8.67 -22.99
CA CYS A 144 -3.04 10.12 -23.15
C CYS A 144 -4.19 10.77 -22.38
N GLY A 145 -4.10 12.09 -22.21
CA GLY A 145 -5.12 12.88 -21.51
C GLY A 145 -5.00 12.87 -19.99
N ARG A 146 -6.15 12.94 -19.32
CA ARG A 146 -6.28 13.16 -17.88
C ARG A 146 -6.26 11.82 -17.13
N SER A 147 -5.07 11.22 -17.02
CA SER A 147 -4.85 9.95 -16.32
C SER A 147 -5.20 10.05 -14.83
N GLU A 148 -5.80 9.00 -14.28
CA GLU A 148 -5.99 8.86 -12.83
C GLU A 148 -4.63 8.67 -12.15
N THR A 149 -4.48 9.28 -10.97
CA THR A 149 -3.27 9.13 -10.18
C THR A 149 -3.55 8.68 -8.77
N PHE A 150 -2.78 7.70 -8.30
CA PHE A 150 -2.76 7.28 -6.90
C PHE A 150 -1.46 7.73 -6.27
N ARG A 151 -1.51 8.13 -5.00
CA ARG A 151 -0.32 8.46 -4.21
C ARG A 151 -0.40 7.81 -2.86
N ASN A 152 0.76 7.41 -2.33
CA ASN A 152 0.90 6.95 -0.97
C ASN A 152 2.21 7.46 -0.37
N CYS A 153 2.20 7.65 0.95
CA CYS A 153 3.35 8.13 1.71
C CYS A 153 3.74 7.11 2.78
N ALA A 154 5.05 6.97 3.02
CA ALA A 154 5.59 6.17 4.11
C ALA A 154 6.69 6.92 4.87
N ASP A 155 6.61 6.89 6.20
CA ASP A 155 7.61 7.48 7.09
C ASP A 155 8.76 6.50 7.34
N VAL A 156 9.99 6.91 7.01
CA VAL A 156 11.21 6.11 7.15
C VAL A 156 12.35 6.95 7.73
N SER A 157 13.47 6.35 8.12
CA SER A 157 14.68 7.12 8.45
C SER A 157 15.86 6.67 7.60
N VAL A 158 16.79 7.59 7.36
CA VAL A 158 18.01 7.32 6.60
C VAL A 158 19.19 7.84 7.40
N VAL A 159 20.10 6.95 7.78
CA VAL A 159 21.26 7.28 8.61
C VAL A 159 22.57 6.99 7.88
N THR A 160 23.66 7.60 8.34
CA THR A 160 24.99 7.37 7.79
C THR A 160 25.46 5.93 8.05
N SER A 161 26.16 5.33 7.09
CA SER A 161 26.72 3.96 7.22
C SER A 161 27.77 3.82 8.33
N THR A 162 28.35 4.93 8.79
CA THR A 162 29.34 5.01 9.88
C THR A 162 28.72 5.35 11.24
N GLY A 163 27.45 5.73 11.28
CA GLY A 163 26.73 6.19 12.47
C GLY A 163 25.98 5.07 13.17
N GLY A 164 26.68 4.15 13.83
CA GLY A 164 26.11 3.32 14.89
C GLY A 164 24.94 2.40 14.51
N LEU A 165 24.76 2.05 13.24
CA LEU A 165 23.98 0.86 12.89
C LEU A 165 24.82 -0.36 13.31
N PRO A 166 24.36 -1.26 14.20
CA PRO A 166 24.88 -2.60 14.18
C PRO A 166 24.76 -3.13 12.75
N PRO A 167 25.72 -3.95 12.28
CA PRO A 167 25.83 -4.33 10.87
C PRO A 167 24.52 -4.90 10.32
N ALA A 168 24.32 -4.92 9.00
CA ALA A 168 23.11 -5.45 8.37
C ALA A 168 22.69 -6.87 8.83
N PHE A 169 23.62 -7.66 9.37
CA PHE A 169 23.34 -8.97 9.99
C PHE A 169 22.71 -8.90 11.39
N ALA A 170 22.65 -7.72 12.00
CA ALA A 170 22.02 -7.45 13.28
C ALA A 170 20.61 -6.85 13.10
N GLY A 171 19.99 -7.08 11.94
CA GLY A 171 18.58 -6.78 11.69
C GLY A 171 17.65 -7.34 12.77
N ASP A 172 18.00 -8.47 13.40
CA ASP A 172 17.25 -9.05 14.52
C ASP A 172 17.15 -8.17 15.77
N LEU A 173 18.11 -7.24 15.97
CA LEU A 173 18.07 -6.29 17.10
C LEU A 173 17.27 -5.01 16.76
N ARG A 174 16.96 -4.76 15.48
CA ARG A 174 16.15 -3.64 15.01
C ARG A 174 14.85 -4.15 14.42
N ARG A 175 13.77 -3.96 15.17
CA ARG A 175 12.41 -4.31 14.75
C ARG A 175 11.88 -3.38 13.66
N ASP A 176 12.52 -3.37 12.49
CA ASP A 176 12.03 -2.75 11.26
C ASP A 176 10.96 -3.66 10.64
N TYR A 177 9.88 -3.85 11.38
CA TYR A 177 8.70 -4.55 10.86
C TYR A 177 7.81 -3.47 10.23
N PRO A 178 7.74 -3.34 8.90
CA PRO A 178 6.83 -2.39 8.25
C PRO A 178 5.36 -2.73 8.56
N PHE A 179 5.10 -3.94 9.04
CA PHE A 179 3.80 -4.45 9.48
C PHE A 179 3.64 -4.45 11.01
N LEU A 180 4.55 -3.80 11.74
CA LEU A 180 4.42 -3.65 13.19
C LEU A 180 3.13 -2.90 13.46
N LEU A 181 2.18 -3.58 14.10
CA LEU A 181 0.97 -2.90 14.53
C LEU A 181 1.33 -1.94 15.64
N TYR A 182 0.82 -0.74 15.53
CA TYR A 182 0.99 0.25 16.56
C TYR A 182 -0.35 0.43 17.27
N TYR A 183 -0.39 0.20 18.59
CA TYR A 183 -1.59 0.43 19.38
C TYR A 183 -1.50 1.79 20.07
N ARG A 184 -2.66 2.44 20.20
CA ARG A 184 -2.82 3.68 20.95
C ARG A 184 -3.41 3.32 22.29
N ASP A 185 -2.64 3.54 23.36
CA ASP A 185 -3.16 3.32 24.71
C ASP A 185 -4.29 4.32 24.98
N LEU A 186 -5.45 3.81 25.41
CA LEU A 186 -6.62 4.62 25.75
C LEU A 186 -6.33 5.59 26.90
N ASN A 187 -5.42 5.23 27.81
CA ASN A 187 -5.00 6.06 28.94
C ASN A 187 -3.88 7.04 28.56
N MET A 188 -3.17 6.81 27.46
CA MET A 188 -2.10 7.68 26.96
C MET A 188 -2.30 7.97 25.46
N PRO A 189 -3.36 8.72 25.08
CA PRO A 189 -3.73 8.92 23.68
C PRO A 189 -2.68 9.70 22.88
N ARG A 190 -1.63 10.26 23.49
CA ARG A 190 -0.55 10.89 22.74
C ARG A 190 0.57 9.92 22.34
N ASN A 191 0.58 8.72 22.92
CA ASN A 191 1.63 7.74 22.70
C ASN A 191 1.08 6.59 21.87
N VAL A 192 1.88 6.20 20.87
CA VAL A 192 1.58 5.11 19.96
C VAL A 192 2.72 4.10 20.14
N TYR A 193 2.38 2.89 20.57
CA TYR A 193 3.35 1.86 20.96
C TYR A 193 3.33 0.72 19.96
N PRO A 194 4.50 0.17 19.58
CA PRO A 194 4.53 -1.05 18.79
C PRO A 194 3.93 -2.20 19.61
N LEU A 195 2.99 -2.92 19.02
CA LEU A 195 2.43 -4.15 19.52
C LEU A 195 3.48 -5.25 19.33
N VAL A 196 4.29 -5.43 20.36
CA VAL A 196 5.21 -6.56 20.48
C VAL A 196 4.43 -7.74 21.05
N VAL A 197 4.04 -8.69 20.20
CA VAL A 197 3.58 -10.00 20.68
C VAL A 197 4.82 -10.80 21.03
N SER A 198 5.25 -10.76 22.30
CA SER A 198 6.26 -11.70 22.81
C SER A 198 5.55 -13.02 23.02
N ASN A 199 5.67 -13.93 22.07
CA ASN A 199 5.57 -15.34 22.41
C ASN A 199 6.97 -15.73 22.84
N ASP A 200 7.21 -15.81 24.14
CA ASP A 200 8.36 -16.51 24.68
C ASP A 200 8.19 -18.00 24.29
N ILE A 201 8.63 -18.34 23.08
CA ILE A 201 8.69 -19.71 22.57
C ILE A 201 10.17 -20.03 22.37
N ASP A 202 10.56 -21.13 23.00
CA ASP A 202 11.91 -21.65 23.12
C ASP A 202 12.71 -21.63 21.81
N THR A 203 13.97 -21.27 22.02
CA THR A 203 15.12 -21.46 21.13
C THR A 203 15.14 -22.85 20.47
N ASP A 204 14.96 -22.92 19.15
CA ASP A 204 15.79 -23.76 18.24
C ASP A 204 15.39 -23.72 16.75
N SER A 205 14.35 -22.98 16.34
CA SER A 205 14.06 -22.77 14.92
C SER A 205 14.58 -21.41 14.45
N VAL A 206 15.61 -21.42 13.58
CA VAL A 206 16.08 -20.28 12.77
C VAL A 206 15.09 -19.98 11.62
N GLU A 207 13.79 -20.07 11.89
CA GLU A 207 12.77 -19.54 10.98
C GLU A 207 12.44 -18.14 11.47
N GLU A 208 12.87 -17.16 10.68
CA GLU A 208 12.55 -15.75 10.83
C GLU A 208 11.03 -15.61 11.07
N PHE A 209 10.62 -15.25 12.28
CA PHE A 209 9.21 -15.03 12.61
C PHE A 209 8.72 -13.80 11.87
N VAL A 210 8.27 -13.99 10.63
CA VAL A 210 7.56 -12.98 9.85
C VAL A 210 6.09 -13.10 10.22
N PRO A 211 5.53 -12.15 10.98
CA PRO A 211 4.12 -12.19 11.30
C PRO A 211 3.28 -12.18 10.00
N PRO A 212 2.19 -12.97 9.92
CA PRO A 212 1.39 -13.03 8.70
C PRO A 212 0.81 -11.65 8.37
N ILE A 213 1.10 -11.18 7.17
CA ILE A 213 0.54 -9.93 6.64
C ILE A 213 -0.88 -10.23 6.20
N ILE A 214 -1.85 -9.64 6.87
CA ILE A 214 -3.25 -9.73 6.47
C ILE A 214 -3.44 -8.80 5.26
N ARG A 215 -3.50 -9.39 4.07
CA ARG A 215 -3.77 -8.68 2.80
C ARG A 215 -5.24 -8.70 2.41
N ASP A 216 -6.02 -9.51 3.13
CA ASP A 216 -7.43 -9.71 2.84
C ASP A 216 -8.24 -8.43 3.05
N GLN A 217 -9.07 -8.08 2.06
CA GLN A 217 -9.94 -6.89 2.12
C GLN A 217 -11.34 -7.23 2.63
N VAL A 218 -11.84 -8.40 2.23
CA VAL A 218 -13.15 -8.90 2.63
C VAL A 218 -13.03 -10.37 3.00
N CYS A 219 -13.70 -10.74 4.09
CA CYS A 219 -13.82 -12.13 4.51
C CYS A 219 -15.29 -12.45 4.71
N VAL A 220 -15.75 -13.49 4.03
CA VAL A 220 -17.14 -13.93 4.00
C VAL A 220 -17.26 -15.34 4.57
N PRO A 221 -18.40 -15.70 5.16
CA PRO A 221 -18.62 -17.04 5.64
C PRO A 221 -18.65 -18.04 4.49
N THR A 222 -18.15 -19.25 4.72
CA THR A 222 -18.30 -20.36 3.78
C THR A 222 -19.78 -20.68 3.57
N ARG A 223 -20.09 -21.42 2.49
CA ARG A 223 -21.49 -21.77 2.13
C ARG A 223 -22.24 -22.39 3.31
N SER A 224 -21.58 -23.21 4.12
CA SER A 224 -22.13 -23.89 5.29
C SER A 224 -22.57 -22.94 6.41
N PHE A 225 -21.85 -21.82 6.58
CA PHE A 225 -22.07 -20.86 7.67
C PHE A 225 -22.71 -19.55 7.22
N SER A 226 -22.92 -19.37 5.90
CA SER A 226 -23.47 -18.14 5.31
C SER A 226 -24.88 -17.76 5.76
N ARG A 227 -25.69 -18.74 6.20
CA ARG A 227 -27.05 -18.52 6.71
C ARG A 227 -27.11 -18.13 8.18
N LEU A 228 -26.00 -18.21 8.91
CA LEU A 228 -25.97 -17.86 10.33
C LEU A 228 -25.93 -16.33 10.49
N PRO A 229 -26.89 -15.74 11.22
CA PRO A 229 -26.88 -14.30 11.49
C PRO A 229 -25.57 -13.86 12.17
N GLY A 230 -24.98 -12.78 11.67
CA GLY A 230 -23.74 -12.22 12.24
C GLY A 230 -22.44 -12.88 11.78
N MET A 231 -22.49 -14.01 11.05
CA MET A 231 -21.25 -14.64 10.56
C MET A 231 -20.49 -13.77 9.55
N LEU A 232 -21.20 -12.98 8.74
CA LEU A 232 -20.55 -12.03 7.83
C LEU A 232 -19.67 -11.02 8.58
N SER A 233 -20.22 -10.36 9.61
CA SER A 233 -19.45 -9.44 10.45
C SER A 233 -18.37 -10.15 11.27
N TRP A 234 -18.64 -11.40 11.69
CA TRP A 234 -17.67 -12.18 12.44
C TRP A 234 -16.45 -12.53 11.59
N CYS A 235 -16.64 -13.01 10.36
CA CYS A 235 -15.54 -13.28 9.43
C CYS A 235 -14.76 -12.00 9.12
N GLN A 236 -15.45 -10.92 8.76
CA GLN A 236 -14.80 -9.64 8.47
C GLN A 236 -13.93 -9.17 9.66
N THR A 237 -14.43 -9.28 10.88
CA THR A 237 -13.71 -8.79 12.06
C THR A 237 -12.60 -9.74 12.50
N ASN A 238 -12.86 -11.05 12.55
CA ASN A 238 -11.92 -12.01 13.13
C ASN A 238 -10.86 -12.48 12.14
N CYS A 239 -11.16 -12.50 10.84
CA CYS A 239 -10.14 -12.79 9.85
C CYS A 239 -9.20 -11.62 9.64
N LEU A 240 -9.71 -10.38 9.70
CA LEU A 240 -8.91 -9.18 9.44
C LEU A 240 -8.28 -8.56 10.69
N ARG A 241 -8.61 -9.04 11.89
CA ARG A 241 -7.90 -8.63 13.11
C ARG A 241 -6.52 -9.26 13.15
N TYR A 242 -5.65 -8.73 14.00
CA TYR A 242 -4.37 -9.34 14.28
C TYR A 242 -4.23 -9.77 15.76
N PRO A 243 -3.67 -10.96 16.03
CA PRO A 243 -3.42 -12.03 15.07
C PRO A 243 -4.74 -12.54 14.45
N PRO A 244 -4.73 -12.94 13.16
CA PRO A 244 -5.95 -13.38 12.49
C PRO A 244 -6.51 -14.63 13.15
N ASN A 245 -7.84 -14.67 13.27
CA ASN A 245 -8.60 -15.83 13.68
C ASN A 245 -9.62 -16.14 12.58
N CYS A 246 -9.13 -16.83 11.54
CA CYS A 246 -9.89 -17.16 10.35
C CYS A 246 -9.88 -18.68 10.10
N PRO A 247 -10.71 -19.47 10.80
CA PRO A 247 -10.83 -20.89 10.48
C PRO A 247 -11.41 -21.06 9.07
N GLU A 248 -10.69 -21.78 8.20
CA GLU A 248 -11.08 -21.99 6.79
C GLU A 248 -12.43 -22.68 6.62
N GLU A 249 -12.85 -23.46 7.62
CA GLU A 249 -14.16 -24.12 7.67
C GLU A 249 -15.30 -23.10 7.80
N LEU A 250 -15.06 -21.99 8.51
CA LEU A 250 -16.05 -20.96 8.82
C LEU A 250 -16.04 -19.83 7.81
N CYS A 251 -14.86 -19.37 7.41
CA CYS A 251 -14.66 -18.16 6.64
C CYS A 251 -13.70 -18.37 5.46
N THR A 252 -13.91 -17.62 4.40
CA THR A 252 -13.02 -17.50 3.24
C THR A 252 -12.82 -16.02 2.91
N CYS A 253 -11.61 -15.66 2.49
CA CYS A 253 -11.24 -14.28 2.17
C CYS A 253 -10.83 -14.21 0.70
N PRO A 254 -11.80 -14.16 -0.24
CA PRO A 254 -11.49 -14.22 -1.66
C PRO A 254 -10.70 -13.00 -2.11
N GLN A 255 -9.69 -13.24 -2.94
CA GLN A 255 -8.80 -12.21 -3.46
C GLN A 255 -9.03 -11.93 -4.94
N VAL A 256 -9.68 -12.85 -5.64
CA VAL A 256 -9.97 -12.75 -7.08
C VAL A 256 -11.44 -13.09 -7.31
N CYS A 257 -12.06 -12.37 -8.24
CA CYS A 257 -13.41 -12.65 -8.70
C CYS A 257 -13.47 -12.62 -10.22
N GLU A 258 -14.10 -13.64 -10.80
CA GLU A 258 -14.28 -13.79 -12.24
C GLU A 258 -15.75 -13.73 -12.60
N ALA A 259 -16.03 -13.14 -13.76
CA ALA A 259 -17.37 -13.11 -14.33
C ALA A 259 -17.76 -14.49 -14.87
N THR A 260 -18.94 -14.94 -14.48
CA THR A 260 -19.51 -16.23 -14.89
C THR A 260 -20.89 -16.03 -15.49
N GLY A 261 -21.38 -17.06 -16.20
CA GLY A 261 -22.73 -17.04 -16.77
C GLY A 261 -22.86 -15.96 -17.86
N GLU A 262 -23.82 -15.06 -17.71
CA GLU A 262 -24.11 -14.06 -18.75
C GLU A 262 -23.01 -13.01 -18.96
N LEU A 263 -22.14 -12.83 -17.95
CA LEU A 263 -21.04 -11.86 -17.98
C LEU A 263 -19.72 -12.48 -18.45
N GLU A 264 -19.65 -13.81 -18.57
CA GLU A 264 -18.43 -14.53 -18.92
C GLU A 264 -17.84 -14.05 -20.26
N GLY A 265 -16.53 -13.81 -20.29
CA GLY A 265 -15.80 -13.37 -21.48
C GLY A 265 -16.07 -11.93 -21.93
N ARG A 266 -16.91 -11.16 -21.24
CA ARG A 266 -17.13 -9.74 -21.55
C ARG A 266 -16.00 -8.89 -21.01
N GLU A 267 -15.53 -7.96 -21.83
CA GLU A 267 -14.49 -6.99 -21.44
C GLU A 267 -14.93 -6.17 -20.21
N GLY A 268 -14.05 -6.10 -19.21
CA GLY A 268 -14.31 -5.39 -17.94
C GLY A 268 -15.22 -6.12 -16.95
N ALA A 269 -15.80 -7.28 -17.29
CA ALA A 269 -16.76 -7.95 -16.40
C ALA A 269 -16.13 -8.52 -15.11
N ASP A 270 -14.91 -9.04 -15.17
CA ASP A 270 -14.22 -9.50 -13.95
C ASP A 270 -13.91 -8.33 -13.01
N VAL A 271 -13.58 -7.15 -13.57
CA VAL A 271 -13.34 -5.94 -12.77
C VAL A 271 -14.62 -5.52 -12.06
N TYR A 272 -15.76 -5.54 -12.77
CA TYR A 272 -17.07 -5.35 -12.16
C TYR A 272 -17.32 -6.36 -11.03
N CYS A 273 -16.99 -7.64 -11.22
CA CYS A 273 -17.13 -8.65 -10.17
C CYS A 273 -16.24 -8.35 -8.95
N MET A 274 -14.98 -8.01 -9.16
CA MET A 274 -14.08 -7.61 -8.07
C MET A 274 -14.64 -6.40 -7.31
N ASP A 275 -15.10 -5.36 -8.00
CA ASP A 275 -15.66 -4.15 -7.39
C ASP A 275 -16.95 -4.40 -6.59
N GLN A 276 -17.75 -5.40 -6.99
CA GLN A 276 -19.00 -5.74 -6.28
C GLN A 276 -18.79 -6.75 -5.16
N CYS A 277 -17.80 -7.64 -5.29
CA CYS A 277 -17.62 -8.78 -4.40
C CYS A 277 -16.50 -8.58 -3.37
N ILE A 278 -15.39 -7.94 -3.75
CA ILE A 278 -14.22 -7.67 -2.88
C ILE A 278 -14.40 -6.33 -2.15
N VAL A 279 -15.58 -6.15 -1.56
CA VAL A 279 -15.96 -4.94 -0.79
C VAL A 279 -16.80 -5.35 0.41
N TYR A 280 -16.77 -4.54 1.47
CA TYR A 280 -17.59 -4.80 2.66
C TYR A 280 -18.67 -3.72 2.86
N PRO A 281 -19.96 -4.08 3.03
CA PRO A 281 -20.52 -5.43 2.85
C PRO A 281 -20.55 -5.84 1.36
N PRO A 282 -20.35 -7.13 1.04
CA PRO A 282 -20.28 -7.59 -0.34
C PRO A 282 -21.64 -7.47 -1.02
N ARG A 283 -21.65 -6.96 -2.26
CA ARG A 283 -22.82 -6.87 -3.14
C ARG A 283 -22.67 -7.83 -4.33
N CYS A 284 -22.09 -8.99 -4.05
CA CYS A 284 -21.67 -9.95 -5.05
C CYS A 284 -22.86 -10.66 -5.72
N PRO A 285 -23.08 -10.52 -7.04
CA PRO A 285 -24.12 -11.24 -7.74
C PRO A 285 -23.68 -12.70 -7.97
N ALA A 286 -24.10 -13.61 -7.08
CA ALA A 286 -23.63 -14.99 -7.03
C ALA A 286 -23.88 -15.83 -8.31
N ASN A 287 -24.80 -15.40 -9.19
CA ASN A 287 -25.08 -16.06 -10.47
C ASN A 287 -24.25 -15.51 -11.64
N ARG A 288 -23.50 -14.43 -11.43
CA ARG A 288 -22.74 -13.70 -12.46
C ARG A 288 -21.27 -13.50 -12.10
N CYS A 289 -20.90 -13.76 -10.85
CA CYS A 289 -19.55 -13.62 -10.34
C CYS A 289 -19.21 -14.82 -9.45
N SER A 290 -18.00 -15.35 -9.62
CA SER A 290 -17.42 -16.40 -8.78
C SER A 290 -16.13 -15.87 -8.17
N CYS A 291 -15.97 -15.98 -6.86
CA CYS A 291 -14.81 -15.46 -6.13
C CYS A 291 -14.11 -16.57 -5.36
N TYR A 292 -12.78 -16.49 -5.30
CA TYR A 292 -11.91 -17.46 -4.65
C TYR A 292 -10.68 -16.80 -4.03
#